data_AF-A0A1I0ADV2-F1
#
_entry.id   AF-A0A1I0ADV2-F1
#
_cell.length_a   1.000
_cell.length_b   1.000
_cell.length_c   1.000
_cell.angle_alpha   90.00
_cell.angle_beta   90.00
_cell.angle_gamma   90.00
#
_symmetry.space_group_name_H-M   'P 1'
#
loop_
_entity.id
_entity.type
_entity.pdbx_description
1 polymer ?
#
loop_
_entity_poly.entity_id
_entity_poly.type
_entity_poly.pdbx_seq_one_letter_code
_entity_poly.pdbx_strand_id
1 'polypeptide(L)'
;MAFGLLAAAAALLIALPLSAGTFKPPQGCNLELTAQNRGCSVTQYYRCEIDPKGHQHSAIFTREGMTHLSLIDSETRWIESTDPNTGVRDLLVSDSPDHASFSTLMAEGRDDFDFWTVSNTGERLRHVGHDELTGKTVDIDGVQLEETRFELTTFDDAGEELIRRTGQQFVSRAMRRFYGGVESQSDWTGIRKNTDDSPVLFSFPGEKGFGDTTPQFDCDQLMTQLQLERAQL
;
A
#
# COMPACT_ATOMS: atom_id res chain seq x y z
N MET A 1 -59.35 -3.20 -40.68
CA MET A 1 -59.23 -2.52 -39.37
C MET A 1 -58.74 -3.59 -38.39
N ALA A 2 -57.58 -3.59 -37.76
CA ALA A 2 -56.48 -2.64 -37.63
C ALA A 2 -55.16 -3.45 -37.42
N PHE A 3 -54.04 -2.93 -37.89
CA PHE A 3 -52.69 -3.49 -37.69
C PHE A 3 -52.23 -3.27 -36.24
N GLY A 4 -51.78 -4.32 -35.54
CA GLY A 4 -51.12 -4.21 -34.25
C GLY A 4 -49.61 -4.36 -34.41
N LEU A 5 -48.87 -3.25 -34.38
CA LEU A 5 -47.41 -3.24 -34.26
C LEU A 5 -47.03 -3.31 -32.77
N LEU A 6 -46.39 -4.40 -32.37
CA LEU A 6 -45.65 -4.50 -31.11
C LEU A 6 -44.30 -3.78 -31.29
N ALA A 7 -44.15 -2.62 -30.67
CA ALA A 7 -42.88 -1.91 -30.58
C ALA A 7 -42.04 -2.49 -29.43
N ALA A 8 -40.96 -3.19 -29.76
CA ALA A 8 -39.94 -3.59 -28.80
C ALA A 8 -39.02 -2.39 -28.52
N ALA A 9 -39.13 -1.80 -27.33
CA ALA A 9 -38.20 -0.78 -26.86
C ALA A 9 -36.93 -1.46 -26.31
N ALA A 10 -35.85 -1.46 -27.09
CA ALA A 10 -34.53 -1.85 -26.62
C ALA A 10 -33.98 -0.73 -25.71
N ALA A 11 -33.86 -1.01 -24.41
CA ALA A 11 -33.17 -0.13 -23.48
C ALA A 11 -31.66 -0.18 -23.77
N LEU A 12 -31.13 0.87 -24.39
CA LEU A 12 -29.68 1.10 -24.41
C LEU A 12 -29.23 1.45 -22.98
N LEU A 13 -28.61 0.48 -22.31
CA LEU A 13 -27.76 0.73 -21.16
C LEU A 13 -26.54 1.51 -21.66
N ILE A 14 -26.58 2.83 -21.47
CA ILE A 14 -25.40 3.68 -21.64
C ILE A 14 -24.48 3.35 -20.47
N ALA A 15 -23.48 2.51 -20.71
CA ALA A 15 -22.36 2.37 -19.80
C ALA A 15 -21.63 3.73 -19.79
N LEU A 16 -21.86 4.53 -18.75
CA LEU A 16 -21.03 5.71 -18.51
C LEU A 16 -19.59 5.21 -18.28
N PRO A 17 -18.58 5.79 -18.94
CA PRO A 17 -17.21 5.46 -18.64
C PRO A 17 -16.98 5.78 -17.15
N LEU A 18 -16.57 4.77 -16.39
CA LEU A 18 -15.96 4.99 -15.08
C LEU A 18 -14.77 5.91 -15.36
N SER A 19 -14.85 7.17 -14.96
CA SER A 19 -13.78 8.13 -15.22
C SER A 19 -12.54 7.63 -14.47
N ALA A 20 -11.58 7.06 -15.20
CA ALA A 20 -10.22 6.89 -14.72
C ALA A 20 -9.75 8.28 -14.26
N GLY A 21 -9.65 8.46 -12.95
CA GLY A 21 -9.19 9.71 -12.38
C GLY A 21 -7.70 9.82 -12.58
N THR A 22 -7.23 10.96 -13.07
CA THR A 22 -5.82 11.31 -12.88
C THR A 22 -5.70 11.96 -11.51
N PHE A 23 -5.02 11.30 -10.58
CA PHE A 23 -4.71 11.85 -9.28
C PHE A 23 -3.89 13.12 -9.44
N LYS A 24 -4.31 14.16 -8.72
CA LYS A 24 -3.52 15.37 -8.52
C LYS A 24 -3.28 15.48 -7.02
N PRO A 25 -2.01 15.51 -6.57
CA PRO A 25 -1.73 15.69 -5.17
C PRO A 25 -2.20 17.08 -4.71
N PRO A 26 -2.28 17.31 -3.38
CA PRO A 26 -2.68 18.61 -2.84
C PRO A 26 -1.84 19.78 -3.38
N GLN A 27 -2.37 20.99 -3.29
CA GLN A 27 -1.64 22.19 -3.69
C GLN A 27 -0.31 22.29 -2.92
N GLY A 28 0.79 22.57 -3.64
CA GLY A 28 2.14 22.61 -3.06
C GLY A 28 2.81 21.23 -3.01
N CYS A 29 2.18 20.20 -3.57
CA CYS A 29 2.76 18.87 -3.72
C CYS A 29 3.01 18.52 -5.18
N ASN A 30 4.07 17.74 -5.41
CA ASN A 30 4.47 17.24 -6.71
C ASN A 30 4.38 15.72 -6.73
N LEU A 31 3.64 15.18 -7.70
CA LEU A 31 3.59 13.73 -7.96
C LEU A 31 4.94 13.31 -8.58
N GLU A 32 5.52 12.22 -8.10
CA GLU A 32 6.85 11.76 -8.54
C GLU A 32 6.76 10.40 -9.24
N LEU A 33 5.84 9.54 -8.82
CA LEU A 33 5.76 8.17 -9.31
C LEU A 33 4.34 7.61 -9.14
N THR A 34 3.88 6.84 -10.12
CA THR A 34 2.72 5.95 -10.00
C THR A 34 3.20 4.51 -10.07
N ALA A 35 2.82 3.67 -9.12
CA ALA A 35 3.09 2.24 -9.15
C ALA A 35 1.79 1.46 -9.25
N GLN A 36 1.64 0.69 -10.32
CA GLN A 36 0.59 -0.33 -10.42
C GLN A 36 1.08 -1.59 -9.71
N ASN A 37 0.30 -2.10 -8.78
CA ASN A 37 0.68 -3.24 -7.96
C ASN A 37 -0.24 -4.43 -8.25
N ARG A 38 0.22 -5.62 -7.84
CA ARG A 38 -0.64 -6.77 -7.62
C ARG A 38 -1.67 -6.47 -6.51
N GLY A 39 -2.62 -7.38 -6.33
CA GLY A 39 -3.66 -7.22 -5.31
C GLY A 39 -4.71 -6.15 -5.62
N CYS A 40 -4.86 -5.76 -6.89
CA CYS A 40 -5.80 -4.74 -7.34
C CYS A 40 -5.62 -3.38 -6.67
N SER A 41 -4.37 -2.93 -6.56
CA SER A 41 -4.06 -1.59 -6.06
C SER A 41 -3.18 -0.80 -7.01
N VAL A 42 -3.29 0.52 -6.94
CA VAL A 42 -2.33 1.46 -7.54
C VAL A 42 -1.93 2.48 -6.48
N THR A 43 -0.66 2.83 -6.42
CA THR A 43 -0.13 3.80 -5.45
C THR A 43 0.45 5.01 -6.15
N GLN A 44 0.10 6.19 -5.64
CA GLN A 44 0.64 7.47 -6.06
C GLN A 44 1.66 7.93 -5.03
N TYR A 45 2.89 8.20 -5.44
CA TYR A 45 3.96 8.71 -4.58
C TYR A 45 4.27 10.16 -4.91
N TYR A 46 4.23 11.01 -3.90
CA TYR A 46 4.38 12.45 -4.07
C TYR A 46 5.10 13.08 -2.88
N ARG A 47 5.59 14.30 -3.07
CA ARG A 47 6.23 15.10 -2.01
C ARG A 47 5.60 16.48 -1.95
N CYS A 48 5.56 17.07 -0.77
CA CYS A 48 5.05 18.42 -0.59
C CYS A 48 6.18 19.37 -0.18
N GLU A 49 6.15 20.60 -0.71
CA GLU A 49 7.17 21.62 -0.45
C GLU A 49 7.23 22.06 1.01
N ILE A 50 6.10 21.96 1.72
CA ILE A 50 5.97 22.36 3.13
C ILE A 50 6.51 21.31 4.11
N ASP A 51 6.68 20.07 3.67
CA ASP A 51 7.11 19.00 4.55
C ASP A 51 8.61 19.10 4.86
N PRO A 52 9.06 18.57 6.01
CA PRO A 52 10.49 18.47 6.27
C PRO A 52 11.20 17.66 5.18
N LYS A 53 12.44 18.04 4.87
CA LYS A 53 13.22 17.39 3.80
C LYS A 53 13.24 15.87 3.97
N GLY A 54 13.03 15.17 2.87
CA GLY A 54 13.05 13.70 2.84
C GLY A 54 11.69 13.05 3.08
N HIS A 55 10.68 13.81 3.53
CA HIS A 55 9.33 13.30 3.67
C HIS A 55 8.72 12.93 2.32
N GLN A 56 7.93 11.86 2.34
CA GLN A 56 7.30 11.23 1.18
C GLN A 56 5.89 10.81 1.53
N HIS A 57 4.96 11.14 0.67
CA HIS A 57 3.58 10.68 0.78
C HIS A 57 3.31 9.53 -0.18
N SER A 58 2.38 8.67 0.20
CA SER A 58 1.76 7.70 -0.68
C SER A 58 0.24 7.72 -0.54
N ALA A 59 -0.48 7.66 -1.66
CA ALA A 59 -1.92 7.46 -1.71
C ALA A 59 -2.24 6.16 -2.46
N ILE A 60 -2.89 5.21 -1.78
CA ILE A 60 -3.28 3.91 -2.36
C ILE A 60 -4.73 3.98 -2.81
N PHE A 61 -4.98 3.47 -4.01
CA PHE A 61 -6.31 3.35 -4.60
C PHE A 61 -6.61 1.88 -4.93
N THR A 62 -7.86 1.49 -4.71
CA THR A 62 -8.46 0.24 -5.20
C THR A 62 -9.59 0.56 -6.18
N ARG A 63 -10.39 -0.44 -6.59
CA ARG A 63 -11.59 -0.21 -7.42
C ARG A 63 -12.62 0.68 -6.73
N GLU A 64 -12.62 0.70 -5.40
CA GLU A 64 -13.54 1.46 -4.56
C GLU A 64 -13.11 2.92 -4.39
N GLY A 65 -11.88 3.28 -4.79
CA GLY A 65 -11.32 4.62 -4.64
C GLY A 65 -10.10 4.62 -3.73
N MET A 66 -9.80 5.77 -3.12
CA MET A 66 -8.65 5.91 -2.22
C MET A 66 -8.92 5.17 -0.91
N THR A 67 -8.00 4.31 -0.50
CA THR A 67 -8.13 3.46 0.70
C THR A 67 -7.11 3.79 1.77
N HIS A 68 -6.00 4.44 1.42
CA HIS A 68 -4.94 4.73 2.38
C HIS A 68 -4.10 5.93 1.97
N LEU A 69 -3.71 6.72 2.97
CA LEU A 69 -2.71 7.78 2.86
C LEU A 69 -1.62 7.50 3.89
N SER A 70 -0.35 7.64 3.50
CA SER A 70 0.78 7.49 4.42
C SER A 70 1.83 8.56 4.17
N LEU A 71 2.48 8.99 5.24
CA LEU A 71 3.66 9.86 5.25
C LEU A 71 4.82 9.11 5.91
N ILE A 72 5.94 9.05 5.20
CA ILE A 72 7.21 8.57 5.76
C ILE A 72 8.27 9.66 5.68
N ASP A 73 9.30 9.55 6.49
CA ASP A 73 10.47 10.42 6.41
C ASP A 73 11.65 9.78 5.66
N SER A 74 12.84 10.40 5.73
CA SER A 74 14.04 9.92 5.07
C SER A 74 14.59 8.60 5.60
N GLU A 75 14.17 8.20 6.81
CA GLU A 75 14.52 6.93 7.44
C GLU A 75 13.41 5.89 7.26
N THR A 76 12.40 6.19 6.43
CA THR A 76 11.23 5.33 6.15
C THR A 76 10.35 5.06 7.38
N ARG A 77 10.45 5.90 8.41
CA ARG A 77 9.61 5.81 9.61
C ARG A 77 8.17 6.17 9.25
N TRP A 78 7.20 5.44 9.81
CA TRP A 78 5.77 5.64 9.55
C TRP A 78 5.24 6.86 10.31
N ILE A 79 5.60 8.06 9.86
CA ILE A 79 5.24 9.33 10.50
C ILE A 79 3.73 9.46 10.66
N GLU A 80 2.99 9.10 9.62
CA GLU A 80 1.53 9.14 9.61
C GLU A 80 0.94 8.04 8.72
N SER A 81 -0.19 7.51 9.15
CA SER A 81 -1.07 6.62 8.40
C SER A 81 -2.51 7.13 8.56
N THR A 82 -3.27 7.22 7.47
CA THR A 82 -4.66 7.67 7.50
C THR A 82 -5.53 6.77 6.64
N ASP A 83 -6.67 6.36 7.19
CA ASP A 83 -7.79 5.82 6.43
C ASP A 83 -8.72 6.99 6.03
N PRO A 84 -8.77 7.37 4.73
CA PRO A 84 -9.59 8.48 4.28
C PRO A 84 -11.10 8.22 4.37
N ASN A 85 -11.53 6.96 4.49
CA ASN A 85 -12.95 6.59 4.55
C ASN A 85 -13.52 6.69 5.96
N THR A 86 -12.70 6.38 6.97
CA THR A 86 -13.09 6.46 8.39
C THR A 86 -12.59 7.74 9.07
N GLY A 87 -11.57 8.38 8.53
CA GLY A 87 -10.89 9.53 9.13
C GLY A 87 -9.98 9.16 10.31
N VAL A 88 -9.76 7.86 10.55
CA VAL A 88 -8.78 7.39 11.53
C VAL A 88 -7.38 7.73 11.03
N ARG A 89 -6.59 8.32 11.92
CA ARG A 89 -5.23 8.80 11.63
C ARG A 89 -4.30 8.38 12.76
N ASP A 90 -3.29 7.60 12.42
CA ASP A 90 -2.22 7.14 13.31
C ASP A 90 -0.97 7.96 13.11
N LEU A 91 -0.33 8.32 14.22
CA LEU A 91 0.91 9.09 14.24
C LEU A 91 2.01 8.34 14.98
N LEU A 92 3.23 8.44 14.47
CA LEU A 92 4.41 7.93 15.16
C LEU A 92 4.61 8.63 16.51
N VAL A 93 4.79 7.85 17.57
CA VAL A 93 5.16 8.37 18.88
C VAL A 93 6.66 8.68 18.89
N SER A 94 6.99 9.97 18.97
CA SER A 94 8.38 10.45 18.90
C SER A 94 9.35 9.78 19.88
N ASP A 95 8.93 9.56 21.13
CA ASP A 95 9.74 8.93 22.19
C ASP A 95 9.59 7.40 22.21
N SER A 96 9.55 6.76 21.04
CA SER A 96 9.55 5.30 20.92
C SER A 96 10.92 4.69 21.30
N PRO A 97 10.96 3.46 21.85
CA PRO A 97 12.21 2.78 22.19
C PRO A 97 13.20 2.68 21.02
N ASP A 98 12.71 2.29 19.85
CA ASP A 98 13.52 2.16 18.65
C ASP A 98 12.68 2.37 17.38
N HIS A 99 13.08 3.34 16.57
CA HIS A 99 12.39 3.63 15.32
C HIS A 99 13.05 2.86 14.18
N ALA A 100 12.25 2.42 13.20
CA ALA A 100 12.80 1.87 11.96
C ALA A 100 13.84 2.83 11.34
N SER A 101 14.95 2.27 10.85
CA SER A 101 16.04 3.00 10.22
C SER A 101 16.44 2.41 8.88
N PHE A 102 16.04 3.12 7.82
CA PHE A 102 16.55 2.87 6.47
C PHE A 102 18.07 2.86 6.43
N SER A 103 18.73 3.81 7.11
CA SER A 103 20.19 3.92 7.08
C SER A 103 20.88 2.72 7.73
N THR A 104 20.36 2.21 8.84
CA THR A 104 20.84 0.97 9.48
C THR A 104 20.65 -0.22 8.54
N LEU A 105 19.44 -0.43 7.99
CA LEU A 105 19.17 -1.51 7.04
C LEU A 105 20.14 -1.49 5.84
N MET A 106 20.38 -0.30 5.29
CA MET A 106 21.27 -0.15 4.13
C MET A 106 22.74 -0.42 4.44
N ALA A 107 23.18 -0.15 5.67
CA ALA A 107 24.57 -0.30 6.11
C ALA A 107 24.88 -1.71 6.63
N GLU A 108 23.95 -2.29 7.38
CA GLU A 108 24.16 -3.55 8.11
C GLU A 108 23.44 -4.73 7.47
N GLY A 109 22.49 -4.46 6.57
CA GLY A 109 21.65 -5.48 5.95
C GLY A 109 20.48 -5.93 6.82
N ARG A 110 20.35 -5.40 8.04
CA ARG A 110 19.25 -5.65 8.97
C ARG A 110 18.94 -4.39 9.77
N ASP A 111 17.68 -4.17 10.08
CA ASP A 111 17.19 -3.16 11.01
C ASP A 111 16.14 -3.78 11.90
N ASP A 112 16.33 -3.72 13.22
CA ASP A 112 15.33 -4.13 14.21
C ASP A 112 14.62 -2.87 14.70
N PHE A 113 13.34 -2.97 15.09
CA PHE A 113 12.56 -1.82 15.53
C PHE A 113 11.54 -2.17 16.62
N ASP A 114 11.21 -1.17 17.45
CA ASP A 114 10.26 -1.23 18.55
C ASP A 114 9.66 0.16 18.77
N PHE A 115 8.58 0.45 18.03
CA PHE A 115 7.97 1.78 18.04
C PHE A 115 6.48 1.75 18.33
N TRP A 116 5.97 2.91 18.72
CA TRP A 116 4.56 3.10 19.01
C TRP A 116 3.91 4.02 17.99
N THR A 117 2.66 3.76 17.68
CA THR A 117 1.76 4.71 17.04
C THR A 117 0.61 5.06 17.98
N VAL A 118 0.04 6.23 17.76
CA VAL A 118 -1.17 6.68 18.46
C VAL A 118 -2.17 7.24 17.45
N SER A 119 -3.39 6.75 17.52
CA SER A 119 -4.48 7.21 16.67
C SER A 119 -5.10 8.51 17.18
N ASN A 120 -5.78 9.24 16.30
CA ASN A 120 -6.61 10.38 16.67
C ASN A 120 -7.84 10.02 17.53
N THR A 121 -8.12 8.73 17.74
CA THR A 121 -9.12 8.24 18.70
C THR A 121 -8.50 7.86 20.06
N GLY A 122 -7.17 7.93 20.19
CA GLY A 122 -6.42 7.65 21.40
C GLY A 122 -5.97 6.19 21.54
N GLU A 123 -6.23 5.35 20.54
CA GLU A 123 -5.71 3.98 20.48
C GLU A 123 -4.19 4.03 20.34
N ARG A 124 -3.49 3.15 21.06
CA ARG A 124 -2.03 3.03 21.01
C ARG A 124 -1.68 1.63 20.56
N LEU A 125 -0.79 1.55 19.58
CA LEU A 125 -0.30 0.29 19.05
C LEU A 125 1.22 0.26 19.14
N ARG A 126 1.77 -0.86 19.60
CA ARG A 126 3.21 -1.11 19.61
C ARG A 126 3.58 -2.04 18.47
N HIS A 127 4.59 -1.68 17.70
CA HIS A 127 5.09 -2.41 16.56
C HIS A 127 6.51 -2.89 16.86
N VAL A 128 6.70 -4.20 16.92
CA VAL A 128 8.01 -4.81 17.20
C VAL A 128 8.36 -5.76 16.07
N GLY A 129 9.56 -5.65 15.54
CA GLY A 129 9.92 -6.41 14.36
C GLY A 129 11.30 -6.09 13.81
N HIS A 130 11.51 -6.50 12.57
CA HIS A 130 12.72 -6.20 11.83
C HIS A 130 12.52 -6.30 10.32
N ASP A 131 13.40 -5.63 9.60
CA ASP A 131 13.62 -5.76 8.16
C ASP A 131 15.03 -6.32 7.91
N GLU A 132 15.19 -7.11 6.85
CA GLU A 132 16.49 -7.68 6.47
C GLU A 132 16.63 -7.79 4.96
N LEU A 133 17.75 -7.30 4.41
CA LEU A 133 18.12 -7.49 3.01
C LEU A 133 18.44 -8.97 2.74
N THR A 134 17.84 -9.52 1.70
CA THR A 134 18.13 -10.90 1.28
C THR A 134 19.41 -11.01 0.44
N GLY A 135 19.96 -9.87 0.00
CA GLY A 135 21.07 -9.79 -0.93
C GLY A 135 20.69 -10.00 -2.40
N LYS A 136 19.40 -10.24 -2.71
CA LYS A 136 18.92 -10.33 -4.08
C LYS A 136 18.46 -8.97 -4.59
N THR A 137 18.65 -8.77 -5.89
CA THR A 137 18.19 -7.60 -6.62
C THR A 137 17.28 -8.05 -7.77
N VAL A 138 16.23 -7.28 -8.01
CA VAL A 138 15.27 -7.49 -9.10
C VAL A 138 15.13 -6.20 -9.91
N ASP A 139 14.88 -6.34 -11.21
CA ASP A 139 14.44 -5.24 -12.06
C ASP A 139 12.93 -5.41 -12.30
N ILE A 140 12.15 -4.40 -11.94
CA ILE A 140 10.70 -4.35 -12.17
C ILE A 140 10.45 -3.09 -12.99
N ASP A 141 10.05 -3.27 -14.25
CA ASP A 141 9.76 -2.18 -15.18
C ASP A 141 10.91 -1.16 -15.31
N GLY A 142 12.15 -1.66 -15.37
CA GLY A 142 13.36 -0.83 -15.47
C GLY A 142 13.78 -0.16 -14.16
N VAL A 143 13.09 -0.44 -13.05
CA VAL A 143 13.46 0.02 -11.71
C VAL A 143 14.18 -1.10 -10.96
N GLN A 144 15.44 -0.85 -10.61
CA GLN A 144 16.23 -1.75 -9.79
C GLN A 144 15.80 -1.65 -8.31
N LEU A 145 15.44 -2.79 -7.72
CA LEU A 145 15.01 -2.94 -6.33
C LEU A 145 15.77 -4.07 -5.65
N GLU A 146 15.96 -3.97 -4.33
CA GLU A 146 16.48 -5.06 -3.50
C GLU A 146 15.34 -5.77 -2.77
N GLU A 147 15.43 -7.09 -2.65
CA GLU A 147 14.46 -7.92 -1.93
C GLU A 147 14.80 -7.92 -0.44
N THR A 148 13.83 -7.58 0.41
CA THR A 148 13.90 -7.68 1.88
C THR A 148 12.99 -8.80 2.39
N ARG A 149 13.27 -9.30 3.59
CA ARG A 149 12.31 -10.06 4.40
C ARG A 149 11.99 -9.28 5.66
N PHE A 150 10.80 -9.47 6.21
CA PHE A 150 10.40 -8.81 7.44
C PHE A 150 9.59 -9.73 8.35
N GLU A 151 9.64 -9.42 9.64
CA GLU A 151 8.69 -9.89 10.64
C GLU A 151 8.23 -8.70 11.46
N LEU A 152 6.92 -8.62 11.71
CA LEU A 152 6.30 -7.54 12.48
C LEU A 152 5.20 -8.14 13.35
N THR A 153 5.23 -7.83 14.64
CA THR A 153 4.12 -8.10 15.56
C THR A 153 3.61 -6.78 16.10
N THR A 154 2.28 -6.59 16.02
CA THR A 154 1.60 -5.43 16.60
C THR A 154 0.88 -5.85 17.87
N PHE A 155 1.06 -5.07 18.92
CA PHE A 155 0.43 -5.24 20.22
C PHE A 155 -0.45 -4.04 20.56
N ASP A 156 -1.45 -4.25 21.40
CA ASP A 156 -2.21 -3.16 22.02
C ASP A 156 -1.43 -2.50 23.19
N ASP A 157 -2.06 -1.51 23.83
CA ASP A 157 -1.48 -0.78 24.97
C ASP A 157 -1.30 -1.67 26.22
N ALA A 158 -2.04 -2.78 26.34
CA ALA A 158 -1.92 -3.75 27.42
C ALA A 158 -0.83 -4.81 27.16
N GLY A 159 -0.30 -4.86 25.94
CA GLY A 159 0.69 -5.85 25.49
C GLY A 159 0.08 -7.14 24.96
N GLU A 160 -1.22 -7.16 24.66
CA GLU A 160 -1.87 -8.27 23.95
C GLU A 160 -1.49 -8.24 22.47
N GLU A 161 -1.10 -9.39 21.91
CA GLU A 161 -0.78 -9.53 20.49
C GLU A 161 -2.06 -9.41 19.66
N LEU A 162 -2.10 -8.45 18.74
CA LEU A 162 -3.25 -8.23 17.86
C LEU A 162 -3.05 -8.90 16.50
N ILE A 163 -1.87 -8.72 15.91
CA ILE A 163 -1.55 -9.23 14.58
C ILE A 163 -0.05 -9.50 14.45
N ARG A 164 0.28 -10.62 13.83
CA ARG A 164 1.63 -10.95 13.36
C ARG A 164 1.64 -10.98 11.84
N ARG A 165 2.65 -10.36 11.24
CA ARG A 165 2.87 -10.24 9.80
C ARG A 165 4.29 -10.70 9.50
N THR A 166 4.45 -11.52 8.47
CA THR A 166 5.76 -11.91 7.95
C THR A 166 5.71 -11.90 6.43
N GLY A 167 6.84 -11.61 5.79
CA GLY A 167 6.83 -11.55 4.34
C GLY A 167 8.10 -11.04 3.73
N GLN A 168 7.94 -10.58 2.50
CA GLN A 168 8.97 -10.01 1.66
C GLN A 168 8.46 -8.68 1.11
N GLN A 169 9.36 -7.71 0.99
CA GLN A 169 9.11 -6.43 0.36
C GLN A 169 10.26 -6.07 -0.58
N PHE A 170 10.08 -5.02 -1.37
CA PHE A 170 11.15 -4.48 -2.20
C PHE A 170 11.57 -3.12 -1.68
N VAL A 171 12.87 -2.82 -1.74
CA VAL A 171 13.40 -1.53 -1.31
C VAL A 171 14.20 -0.88 -2.43
N SER A 172 14.02 0.43 -2.63
CA SER A 172 14.83 1.23 -3.55
C SER A 172 15.78 2.13 -2.79
N ARG A 173 17.09 1.96 -3.01
CA ARG A 173 18.11 2.92 -2.54
C ARG A 173 17.97 4.28 -3.19
N ALA A 174 17.69 4.31 -4.48
CA ALA A 174 17.59 5.54 -5.25
C ALA A 174 16.41 6.40 -4.79
N MET A 175 15.27 5.78 -4.52
CA MET A 175 14.05 6.48 -4.08
C MET A 175 13.90 6.54 -2.56
N ARG A 176 14.75 5.83 -1.81
CA ARG A 176 14.70 5.70 -0.34
C ARG A 176 13.31 5.33 0.18
N ARG A 177 12.74 4.23 -0.32
CA ARG A 177 11.44 3.72 0.12
C ARG A 177 11.26 2.23 -0.13
N PHE A 178 10.30 1.66 0.58
CA PHE A 178 9.81 0.30 0.38
C PHE A 178 8.60 0.28 -0.56
N TYR A 179 8.44 -0.83 -1.27
CA TYR A 179 7.28 -1.22 -2.05
C TYR A 179 6.73 -2.53 -1.50
N GLY A 180 5.42 -2.73 -1.69
CA GLY A 180 4.76 -3.97 -1.27
C GLY A 180 5.38 -5.21 -1.90
N GLY A 181 5.05 -6.37 -1.35
CA GLY A 181 5.51 -7.67 -1.82
C GLY A 181 4.53 -8.73 -1.36
N VAL A 182 5.03 -9.94 -1.11
CA VAL A 182 4.20 -11.02 -0.57
C VAL A 182 4.20 -10.99 0.95
N GLU A 183 3.02 -11.12 1.55
CA GLU A 183 2.85 -11.10 3.00
C GLU A 183 1.89 -12.19 3.46
N SER A 184 2.19 -12.77 4.62
CA SER A 184 1.28 -13.56 5.42
C SER A 184 0.98 -12.84 6.73
N GLN A 185 -0.30 -12.68 7.05
CA GLN A 185 -0.76 -12.13 8.32
C GLN A 185 -1.61 -13.15 9.08
N SER A 186 -1.47 -13.14 10.41
CA SER A 186 -2.35 -13.85 11.33
C SER A 186 -2.80 -12.91 12.44
N ASP A 187 -4.11 -12.83 12.66
CA ASP A 187 -4.67 -12.06 13.77
C ASP A 187 -4.85 -12.93 15.03
N TRP A 188 -5.17 -12.27 16.14
CA TRP A 188 -5.41 -12.89 17.45
C TRP A 188 -6.58 -13.89 17.46
N THR A 189 -7.49 -13.82 16.48
CA THR A 189 -8.60 -14.79 16.33
C THR A 189 -8.18 -16.08 15.62
N GLY A 190 -6.96 -16.11 15.08
CA GLY A 190 -6.41 -17.24 14.33
C GLY A 190 -6.73 -17.19 12.83
N ILE A 191 -7.39 -16.14 12.33
CA ILE A 191 -7.61 -15.94 10.90
C ILE A 191 -6.25 -15.65 10.24
N ARG A 192 -6.01 -16.30 9.12
CA ARG A 192 -4.83 -16.10 8.29
C ARG A 192 -5.21 -15.53 6.94
N LYS A 193 -4.42 -14.58 6.45
CA LYS A 193 -4.58 -13.99 5.13
C LYS A 193 -3.21 -13.87 4.48
N ASN A 194 -3.16 -14.16 3.18
CA ASN A 194 -1.99 -13.91 2.35
C ASN A 194 -2.34 -12.84 1.32
N THR A 195 -1.42 -11.90 1.10
CA THR A 195 -1.54 -10.86 0.08
C THR A 195 -0.28 -10.83 -0.79
N ASP A 196 -0.44 -10.27 -1.98
CA ASP A 196 0.66 -9.95 -2.88
C ASP A 196 0.39 -8.54 -3.42
N ASP A 197 1.16 -7.60 -2.89
CA ASP A 197 1.10 -6.17 -3.23
C ASP A 197 2.36 -5.76 -4.01
N SER A 198 3.02 -6.73 -4.67
CA SER A 198 4.24 -6.49 -5.45
C SER A 198 4.01 -5.45 -6.55
N PRO A 199 4.93 -4.49 -6.75
CA PRO A 199 4.85 -3.58 -7.88
C PRO A 199 4.99 -4.35 -9.20
N VAL A 200 4.27 -3.90 -10.23
CA VAL A 200 4.26 -4.50 -11.57
C VAL A 200 4.72 -3.51 -12.63
N LEU A 201 4.22 -2.27 -12.55
CA LEU A 201 4.61 -1.18 -13.45
C LEU A 201 4.88 0.09 -12.68
N PHE A 202 5.83 0.88 -13.18
CA PHE A 202 6.16 2.21 -12.70
C PHE A 202 5.94 3.22 -13.82
N SER A 203 5.28 4.32 -13.50
CA SER A 203 5.10 5.44 -14.43
C SER A 203 5.63 6.72 -13.81
N PHE A 204 6.47 7.43 -14.56
CA PHE A 204 7.13 8.67 -14.18
C PHE A 204 6.51 9.89 -14.90
N PRO A 205 6.85 11.13 -14.50
CA PRO A 205 6.29 12.32 -15.12
C PRO A 205 6.48 12.35 -16.64
N GLY A 206 5.37 12.52 -17.36
CA GLY A 206 5.33 12.55 -18.83
C GLY A 206 5.08 11.18 -19.48
N GLU A 207 5.09 10.10 -18.71
CA GLU A 207 4.79 8.75 -19.20
C GLU A 207 3.29 8.44 -19.14
N LYS A 208 2.88 7.45 -19.94
CA LYS A 208 1.50 6.95 -19.92
C LYS A 208 1.23 6.22 -18.61
N GLY A 209 0.09 6.50 -17.99
CA GLY A 209 -0.29 5.88 -16.70
C GLY A 209 0.11 6.69 -15.48
N PHE A 210 0.94 7.73 -15.65
CA PHE A 210 1.27 8.66 -14.58
C PHE A 210 0.01 9.37 -14.03
N GLY A 211 -0.23 9.19 -12.74
CA GLY A 211 -1.41 9.65 -12.02
C GLY A 211 -2.66 8.78 -12.16
N ASP A 212 -2.63 7.67 -12.92
CA ASP A 212 -3.83 6.81 -13.07
C ASP A 212 -4.21 6.16 -11.73
N THR A 213 -5.46 6.34 -11.31
CA THR A 213 -5.98 5.76 -10.06
C THR A 213 -6.72 4.45 -10.26
N THR A 214 -6.74 3.90 -11.48
CA THR A 214 -7.41 2.64 -11.79
C THR A 214 -6.41 1.50 -11.63
N PRO A 215 -6.61 0.56 -10.69
CA PRO A 215 -5.75 -0.61 -10.59
C PRO A 215 -5.91 -1.53 -11.81
N GLN A 216 -4.80 -2.04 -12.32
CA GLN A 216 -4.76 -2.78 -13.60
C GLN A 216 -4.49 -4.28 -13.42
N PHE A 217 -3.95 -4.71 -12.28
CA PHE A 217 -3.48 -6.08 -12.06
C PHE A 217 -4.28 -6.78 -10.97
N ASP A 218 -4.55 -8.07 -11.18
CA ASP A 218 -5.17 -9.00 -10.22
C ASP A 218 -6.58 -8.61 -9.70
N CYS A 219 -7.24 -7.65 -10.36
CA CYS A 219 -8.54 -7.15 -9.92
C CYS A 219 -9.73 -8.10 -10.04
N ASP A 220 -9.58 -9.19 -10.76
CA ASP A 220 -10.61 -10.21 -10.92
C ASP A 220 -10.24 -11.53 -10.20
N GLN A 221 -9.15 -11.54 -9.40
CA GLN A 221 -8.66 -12.73 -8.70
C GLN A 221 -9.49 -13.16 -7.48
N LEU A 222 -10.53 -12.40 -7.11
CA LEU A 222 -11.50 -12.81 -6.08
C LEU A 222 -12.20 -14.16 -6.39
N MET A 223 -12.11 -14.65 -7.63
CA MET A 223 -12.62 -15.97 -8.00
C MET A 223 -11.64 -17.13 -7.73
N THR A 224 -10.34 -16.90 -7.58
CA THR A 224 -9.35 -18.00 -7.55
C THR A 224 -9.05 -18.52 -6.15
N GLN A 225 -9.00 -17.66 -5.12
CA GLN A 225 -8.82 -18.08 -3.73
C GLN A 225 -10.01 -18.92 -3.21
N LEU A 226 -11.24 -18.49 -3.50
CA LEU A 226 -12.46 -19.22 -3.11
C LEU A 226 -12.62 -20.57 -3.82
N GLN A 227 -12.07 -20.72 -5.04
CA GLN A 227 -12.07 -22.00 -5.77
C GLN A 227 -10.98 -22.95 -5.26
N LEU A 228 -9.82 -22.45 -4.83
CA LEU A 228 -8.76 -23.25 -4.23
C LEU A 228 -9.16 -23.78 -2.84
N GLU A 229 -9.80 -22.96 -2.00
CA GLU A 229 -10.34 -23.42 -0.71
C GLU A 229 -11.42 -24.48 -0.88
N ARG A 230 -12.28 -24.35 -1.91
CA ARG A 230 -13.31 -25.36 -2.21
C ARG A 230 -12.78 -26.64 -2.86
N ALA A 231 -11.60 -26.59 -3.49
CA ALA A 231 -10.97 -27.76 -4.10
C ALA A 231 -10.10 -28.55 -3.10
N GLN A 232 -9.88 -28.00 -1.90
CA GLN A 232 -9.09 -28.59 -0.82
C GLN A 232 -9.94 -29.09 0.36
N LEU A 233 -11.28 -28.93 0.27
CA LEU A 233 -12.29 -29.54 1.13
C LEU A 233 -12.91 -30.76 0.44
#